data_AF-A0A2P0AY55-F1
#
_entry.id   AF-A0A2P0AY55-F1
#
_cell.length_a   1.000
_cell.length_b   1.000
_cell.length_c   1.000
_cell.angle_alpha   90.00
_cell.angle_beta   90.00
_cell.angle_gamma   90.00
#
_symmetry.space_group_name_H-M   'P 1'
#
loop_
_entity.id
_entity.type
_entity.pdbx_description
1 polymer ?
#
loop_
_entity_poly.entity_id
_entity_poly.type
_entity_poly.pdbx_seq_one_letter_code
_entity_poly.pdbx_strand_id
1 'polypeptide(L)'
;MTTGAATSEGAVDAWRAVRSDSDIQFAPIAQPDPPQTPEWLRALGEFLVDLLAPVARLFVAAWPVLMWVLIAIGVALLVLLIVRIFDIPVLKRRSKASDQSEDTLPDRAEAEALLSDADALAAQGRYGEAVRLLLARSIGQIANRRPDLVHPSSTARELSRLDALPDAGRRAFAAIARSVERALFALEDLTERDWNEARAAYADFALERG
;
A
#
# COMPACT_ATOMS: atom_id res chain seq x y z
N MET A 1 14.28 -56.09 46.83
CA MET A 1 14.53 -55.21 48.00
C MET A 1 16.03 -55.03 48.10
N THR A 2 16.71 -53.89 48.01
CA THR A 2 16.39 -52.46 47.88
C THR A 2 17.69 -51.79 47.40
N THR A 3 18.03 -51.89 46.11
CA THR A 3 19.28 -51.28 45.55
C THR A 3 19.06 -49.86 45.02
N GLY A 4 17.86 -49.29 45.16
CA GLY A 4 17.52 -47.95 44.66
C GLY A 4 17.67 -46.81 45.67
N ALA A 5 17.73 -47.08 46.97
CA ALA A 5 17.76 -46.03 48.00
C ALA A 5 19.17 -45.44 48.21
N ALA A 6 20.21 -46.28 48.17
CA ALA A 6 21.60 -45.84 48.38
C ALA A 6 22.15 -44.99 47.22
N THR A 7 21.69 -45.23 45.98
CA THR A 7 22.08 -44.43 44.81
C THR A 7 21.34 -43.09 44.78
N SER A 8 20.09 -43.03 45.26
CA SER A 8 19.36 -41.78 45.39
C SER A 8 19.93 -40.88 46.50
N GLU A 9 20.30 -41.42 47.65
CA GLU A 9 20.90 -40.62 48.74
C GLU A 9 22.25 -40.05 48.32
N GLY A 10 23.14 -40.87 47.75
CA GLY A 10 24.44 -40.39 47.26
C GLY A 10 24.31 -39.35 46.13
N ALA A 11 23.33 -39.50 45.24
CA ALA A 11 23.06 -38.51 44.20
C ALA A 11 22.52 -37.19 44.78
N VAL A 12 21.66 -37.25 45.79
CA VAL A 12 21.14 -36.04 46.47
C VAL A 12 22.27 -35.36 47.28
N ASP A 13 23.18 -36.12 47.88
CA ASP A 13 24.35 -35.60 48.58
C ASP A 13 25.33 -34.91 47.63
N ALA A 14 25.64 -35.53 46.48
CA ALA A 14 26.47 -34.93 45.44
C ALA A 14 25.83 -33.67 44.86
N TRP A 15 24.50 -33.69 44.63
CA TRP A 15 23.75 -32.52 44.18
C TRP A 15 23.76 -31.41 45.23
N ARG A 16 23.61 -31.73 46.53
CA ARG A 16 23.72 -30.75 47.62
C ARG A 16 25.11 -30.14 47.68
N ALA A 17 26.17 -30.95 47.53
CA ALA A 17 27.55 -30.47 47.52
C ALA A 17 27.80 -29.45 46.38
N VAL A 18 27.40 -29.78 45.14
CA VAL A 18 27.53 -28.88 43.99
C VAL A 18 26.65 -27.63 44.15
N ARG A 19 25.42 -27.78 44.67
CA ARG A 19 24.51 -26.66 44.90
C ARG A 19 24.98 -25.72 45.99
N SER A 20 25.68 -26.23 47.00
CA SER A 20 26.25 -25.42 48.10
C SER A 20 27.62 -24.83 47.77
N ASP A 21 28.24 -25.22 46.66
CA ASP A 21 29.55 -24.72 46.25
C ASP A 21 29.46 -23.21 45.93
N SER A 22 30.15 -22.41 46.73
CA SER A 22 30.17 -20.95 46.59
C SER A 22 30.95 -20.49 45.37
N ASP A 23 31.86 -21.31 44.83
CA ASP A 23 32.66 -20.97 43.65
C ASP A 23 31.83 -21.02 42.36
N ILE A 24 30.67 -21.71 42.39
CA ILE A 24 29.72 -21.85 41.28
C ILE A 24 28.49 -20.93 41.47
N GLN A 25 28.33 -20.34 42.65
CA GLN A 25 27.25 -19.42 42.96
C GLN A 25 27.63 -17.99 42.59
N PHE A 26 27.23 -17.56 41.40
CA PHE A 26 27.29 -16.14 41.02
C PHE A 26 26.26 -15.35 41.84
N ALA A 27 26.74 -14.57 42.80
CA ALA A 27 25.91 -13.56 43.45
C ALA A 27 25.52 -12.49 42.41
N PRO A 28 24.29 -11.94 42.48
CA PRO A 28 23.94 -10.77 41.69
C PRO A 28 24.96 -9.66 41.94
N ILE A 29 25.72 -9.31 40.91
CA ILE A 29 26.61 -8.16 40.96
C ILE A 29 25.78 -6.91 41.17
N ALA A 30 26.24 -6.00 42.04
CA ALA A 30 25.63 -4.70 42.17
C ALA A 30 25.60 -4.04 40.78
N GLN A 31 24.44 -3.51 40.39
CA GLN A 31 24.36 -2.75 39.15
C GLN A 31 25.33 -1.56 39.28
N PRO A 32 26.21 -1.32 38.29
CA PRO A 32 27.04 -0.14 38.31
C PRO A 32 26.16 1.10 38.35
N ASP A 33 26.61 2.13 39.07
CA ASP A 33 25.91 3.41 39.09
C ASP A 33 25.76 3.93 37.64
N PRO A 34 24.59 4.52 37.30
CA PRO A 34 24.40 5.07 35.98
C PRO A 34 25.50 6.10 35.69
N PRO A 35 26.08 6.10 34.48
CA PRO A 35 27.12 7.04 34.12
C PRO A 35 26.61 8.48 34.33
N GLN A 36 27.43 9.31 34.96
CA GLN A 36 27.10 10.73 35.11
C GLN A 36 27.06 11.37 33.72
N THR A 37 25.98 12.07 33.42
CA THR A 37 25.84 12.80 32.16
C THR A 37 26.92 13.89 32.09
N PRO A 38 27.69 13.99 31.00
CA PRO A 38 28.68 15.05 30.84
C PRO A 38 28.06 16.45 30.95
N GLU A 39 28.77 17.38 31.60
CA GLU A 39 28.27 18.75 31.85
C GLU A 39 27.92 19.50 30.56
N TRP A 40 28.66 19.31 29.47
CA TRP A 40 28.35 19.94 28.18
C TRP A 40 27.01 19.44 27.60
N LEU A 41 26.67 18.16 27.82
CA LEU A 41 25.45 17.54 27.34
C LEU A 41 24.25 18.03 28.16
N ARG A 42 24.45 18.19 29.47
CA ARG A 42 23.47 18.80 30.36
C ARG A 42 23.17 20.25 29.96
N ALA A 43 24.21 21.05 29.73
CA ALA A 43 24.07 22.43 29.29
C ALA A 43 23.35 22.55 27.94
N LEU A 44 23.64 21.65 26.99
CA LEU A 44 22.93 21.58 25.71
C LEU A 44 21.44 21.24 25.91
N GLY A 45 21.14 20.27 26.79
CA GLY A 45 19.77 19.89 27.12
C GLY A 45 18.98 21.04 27.74
N GLU A 46 19.58 21.76 28.69
CA GLU A 46 18.98 22.93 29.33
C GLU A 46 18.71 24.04 28.31
N PHE A 47 19.67 24.33 27.42
CA PHE A 47 19.48 25.29 26.32
C PHE A 47 18.32 24.89 25.38
N LEU A 48 18.25 23.61 24.98
CA LEU A 48 17.17 23.13 24.11
C LEU A 48 15.81 23.20 24.80
N VAL A 49 15.75 22.87 26.08
CA VAL A 49 14.52 23.01 26.88
C VAL A 49 14.09 24.47 26.93
N ASP A 50 15.00 25.40 27.21
CA ASP A 50 14.65 26.83 27.25
C ASP A 50 14.15 27.36 25.90
N LEU A 51 14.76 26.89 24.80
CA LEU A 51 14.36 27.25 23.45
C LEU A 51 12.99 26.66 23.04
N LEU A 52 12.75 25.38 23.34
CA LEU A 52 11.54 24.66 22.90
C LEU A 52 10.38 24.75 23.89
N ALA A 53 10.63 24.97 25.19
CA ALA A 53 9.61 25.07 26.24
C ALA A 53 8.48 26.07 25.93
N PRO A 54 8.70 27.28 25.38
CA PRO A 54 7.59 28.18 25.04
C PRO A 54 6.69 27.57 23.95
N VAL A 55 7.27 26.94 22.92
CA VAL A 55 6.52 26.28 21.84
C VAL A 55 5.78 25.06 22.37
N ALA A 56 6.46 24.24 23.17
CA ALA A 56 5.86 23.06 23.79
C ALA A 56 4.68 23.44 24.71
N ARG A 57 4.80 24.50 25.51
CA ARG A 57 3.71 25.01 26.35
C ARG A 57 2.51 25.47 25.52
N LEU A 58 2.76 26.18 24.41
CA LEU A 58 1.69 26.59 23.50
C LEU A 58 1.00 25.39 22.84
N PHE A 59 1.78 24.39 22.41
CA PHE A 59 1.27 23.17 21.83
C PHE A 59 0.43 22.36 22.83
N VAL A 60 0.91 22.20 24.06
CA VAL A 60 0.18 21.52 25.15
C VAL A 60 -1.11 22.28 25.49
N ALA A 61 -1.08 23.61 25.51
CA ALA A 61 -2.28 24.42 25.73
C ALA A 61 -3.29 24.28 24.58
N ALA A 62 -2.83 24.18 23.33
CA ALA A 62 -3.67 23.99 22.15
C ALA A 62 -4.12 22.54 21.95
N TRP A 63 -3.50 21.57 22.64
CA TRP A 63 -3.74 20.13 22.46
C TRP A 63 -5.21 19.72 22.61
N PRO A 64 -5.97 20.18 23.63
CA PRO A 64 -7.37 19.81 23.75
C PRO A 64 -8.21 20.30 22.55
N VAL A 65 -7.95 21.53 22.09
CA VAL A 65 -8.64 22.10 20.92
C VAL A 65 -8.29 21.31 19.67
N LEU A 66 -7.00 21.05 19.44
CA LEU A 66 -6.51 20.28 18.31
C LEU A 66 -7.10 18.86 18.29
N MET A 67 -7.17 18.21 19.44
CA MET A 67 -7.79 16.89 19.59
C MET A 67 -9.27 16.93 19.19
N TRP A 68 -10.05 17.90 19.68
CA TRP A 68 -11.46 18.04 19.31
C TRP A 68 -11.65 18.37 17.83
N VAL A 69 -10.79 19.21 17.25
CA VAL A 69 -10.81 19.50 15.81
C VAL A 69 -10.51 18.25 15.00
N LEU A 70 -9.50 17.46 15.36
CA LEU A 70 -9.16 16.20 14.70
C LEU A 70 -10.30 15.17 14.81
N ILE A 71 -10.92 15.06 15.99
CA ILE A 71 -12.11 14.21 16.19
C ILE A 71 -13.26 14.70 15.30
N ALA A 72 -13.54 16.01 15.27
CA ALA A 72 -14.60 16.58 14.45
C ALA A 72 -14.36 16.34 12.95
N ILE A 73 -13.12 16.49 12.48
CA ILE A 73 -12.73 16.16 11.11
C ILE A 73 -12.90 14.66 10.85
N GLY A 74 -12.45 13.79 11.76
CA GLY A 74 -12.61 12.34 11.64
C GLY A 74 -14.08 11.93 11.56
N VAL A 75 -14.94 12.50 12.40
CA VAL A 75 -16.39 12.28 12.37
C VAL A 75 -16.99 12.82 11.08
N ALA A 76 -16.59 14.01 10.62
CA ALA A 76 -17.08 14.58 9.36
C ALA A 76 -16.70 13.71 8.14
N LEU A 77 -15.47 13.19 8.10
CA LEU A 77 -15.01 12.26 7.07
C LEU A 77 -15.76 10.93 7.13
N LEU A 78 -16.02 10.41 8.34
CA LEU A 78 -16.81 9.20 8.53
C LEU A 78 -18.24 9.38 8.03
N VAL A 79 -18.89 10.51 8.38
CA VAL A 79 -20.23 10.85 7.89
C VAL A 79 -20.22 11.00 6.37
N LEU A 80 -19.22 11.66 5.79
CA LEU A 80 -19.08 11.80 4.34
C LEU A 80 -18.95 10.43 3.67
N LEU A 81 -18.15 9.52 4.24
CA LEU A 81 -17.99 8.16 3.72
C LEU A 81 -19.31 7.38 3.79
N ILE A 82 -20.04 7.48 4.90
CA ILE A 82 -21.38 6.85 5.08
C ILE A 82 -22.37 7.41 4.06
N VAL A 83 -22.43 8.73 3.88
CA VAL A 83 -23.30 9.36 2.88
C VAL A 83 -22.93 8.89 1.46
N ARG A 84 -21.64 8.75 1.17
CA ARG A 84 -21.16 8.29 -0.15
C ARG A 84 -21.47 6.82 -0.40
N ILE A 85 -21.32 5.94 0.59
CA ILE A 85 -21.56 4.49 0.41
C ILE A 85 -23.04 4.11 0.40
N PHE A 86 -23.88 4.84 1.15
CA PHE A 86 -25.33 4.59 1.22
C PHE A 86 -26.16 5.48 0.28
N ASP A 87 -25.50 6.24 -0.61
CA ASP A 87 -26.13 7.13 -1.59
C ASP A 87 -27.21 8.05 -0.99
N ILE A 88 -26.97 8.51 0.27
CA ILE A 88 -27.96 9.26 1.04
C ILE A 88 -28.09 10.66 0.41
N PRO A 89 -29.26 11.07 -0.09
CA PRO A 89 -29.41 12.25 -0.96
C PRO A 89 -29.42 13.58 -0.20
N VAL A 90 -28.67 13.71 0.91
CA VAL A 90 -28.59 14.96 1.69
C VAL A 90 -27.66 16.01 1.06
N LEU A 91 -26.77 15.60 0.15
CA LEU A 91 -25.84 16.49 -0.54
C LEU A 91 -26.00 16.46 -2.07
N LYS A 92 -27.23 16.27 -2.59
CA LYS A 92 -27.53 16.56 -4.00
C LYS A 92 -27.65 18.08 -4.20
N ARG A 93 -26.50 18.77 -4.13
CA ARG A 93 -26.35 20.04 -4.85
C ARG A 93 -26.55 19.71 -6.32
N ARG A 94 -27.65 20.23 -6.85
CA ARG A 94 -28.08 20.15 -8.24
C ARG A 94 -26.90 20.34 -9.22
N SER A 95 -26.27 19.25 -9.64
CA SER A 95 -25.75 19.08 -10.99
C SER A 95 -26.71 18.14 -11.71
N LYS A 96 -27.89 18.68 -12.03
CA LYS A 96 -28.78 18.07 -13.01
C LYS A 96 -28.30 18.52 -14.38
N ALA A 97 -27.34 17.77 -14.90
CA ALA A 97 -26.89 17.63 -16.29
C ALA A 97 -25.70 16.67 -16.14
N SER A 98 -25.73 15.40 -16.52
CA SER A 98 -26.36 14.78 -17.67
C SER A 98 -26.68 13.33 -17.30
N ASP A 99 -27.91 12.89 -17.54
CA ASP A 99 -28.38 11.54 -17.25
C ASP A 99 -28.57 10.84 -18.60
N GLN A 100 -27.85 9.73 -18.79
CA GLN A 100 -28.17 8.61 -19.69
C GLN A 100 -28.09 8.80 -21.22
N SER A 101 -27.36 9.79 -21.74
CA SER A 101 -26.95 9.77 -23.17
C SER A 101 -25.53 10.30 -23.43
N GLU A 102 -24.78 10.58 -22.37
CA GLU A 102 -23.40 11.05 -22.43
C GLU A 102 -22.38 10.03 -21.92
N ASP A 103 -22.71 8.75 -21.72
CA ASP A 103 -21.71 7.75 -21.30
C ASP A 103 -20.73 7.35 -22.43
N THR A 104 -21.13 7.54 -23.69
CA THR A 104 -20.35 7.15 -24.87
C THR A 104 -19.24 8.16 -25.24
N LEU A 105 -19.47 9.45 -25.04
CA LEU A 105 -18.54 10.51 -25.48
C LEU A 105 -17.30 10.66 -24.57
N PRO A 106 -17.43 10.66 -23.22
CA PRO A 106 -16.32 10.72 -22.29
C PRO A 106 -15.42 9.50 -22.37
N ASP A 107 -15.97 8.29 -22.54
CA ASP A 107 -15.16 7.07 -22.61
C ASP A 107 -14.26 7.06 -23.85
N ARG A 108 -14.77 7.54 -24.98
CA ARG A 108 -13.98 7.71 -26.20
C ARG A 108 -12.89 8.77 -26.02
N ALA A 109 -13.24 9.94 -25.48
CA ALA A 109 -12.28 11.03 -25.25
C ALA A 109 -11.19 10.62 -24.24
N GLU A 110 -11.55 9.87 -23.19
CA GLU A 110 -10.61 9.32 -22.21
C GLU A 110 -9.68 8.27 -22.84
N ALA A 111 -10.21 7.40 -23.71
CA ALA A 111 -9.41 6.40 -24.41
C ALA A 111 -8.45 7.06 -25.43
N GLU A 112 -8.91 8.08 -26.15
CA GLU A 112 -8.08 8.88 -27.07
C GLU A 112 -6.98 9.63 -26.32
N ALA A 113 -7.29 10.23 -25.16
CA ALA A 113 -6.29 10.89 -24.32
C ALA A 113 -5.24 9.89 -23.79
N LEU A 114 -5.68 8.71 -23.30
CA LEU A 114 -4.76 7.67 -22.85
C LEU A 114 -3.84 7.18 -23.99
N LEU A 115 -4.40 6.98 -25.19
CA LEU A 115 -3.62 6.59 -26.35
C LEU A 115 -2.60 7.68 -26.72
N SER A 116 -2.98 8.95 -26.67
CA SER A 116 -2.06 10.08 -26.90
C SER A 116 -0.91 10.13 -25.89
N ASP A 117 -1.19 9.92 -24.60
CA ASP A 117 -0.16 9.91 -23.56
C ASP A 117 0.82 8.74 -23.75
N ALA A 118 0.30 7.57 -24.11
CA ALA A 118 1.12 6.39 -24.40
C ALA A 118 1.91 6.53 -25.70
N ASP A 119 1.34 7.14 -26.74
CA ASP A 119 2.03 7.47 -28.00
C ASP A 119 3.18 8.46 -27.75
N ALA A 120 3.04 9.43 -26.85
CA ALA A 120 4.11 10.34 -26.48
C ALA A 120 5.31 9.65 -25.82
N LEU A 121 5.06 8.58 -25.03
CA LEU A 121 6.12 7.72 -24.48
C LEU A 121 6.78 6.86 -25.56
N ALA A 122 5.96 6.28 -26.45
CA ALA A 122 6.47 5.46 -27.56
C ALA A 122 7.34 6.28 -28.53
N ALA A 123 6.98 7.55 -28.79
CA ALA A 123 7.78 8.47 -29.61
C ALA A 123 9.18 8.76 -29.04
N GLN A 124 9.37 8.55 -27.73
CA GLN A 124 10.68 8.65 -27.06
C GLN A 124 11.45 7.33 -27.08
N GLY A 125 10.94 6.29 -27.77
CA GLY A 125 11.49 4.93 -27.76
C GLY A 125 11.16 4.14 -26.48
N ARG A 126 10.30 4.66 -25.60
CA ARG A 126 9.98 4.07 -24.28
C ARG A 126 8.79 3.10 -24.37
N TYR A 127 8.89 2.11 -25.24
CA TYR A 127 7.80 1.16 -25.54
C TYR A 127 7.33 0.38 -24.31
N GLY A 128 8.25 -0.07 -23.46
CA GLY A 128 7.95 -0.73 -22.18
C GLY A 128 7.05 0.10 -21.27
N GLU A 129 7.29 1.41 -21.22
CA GLU A 129 6.53 2.34 -20.38
C GLU A 129 5.18 2.69 -20.99
N ALA A 130 5.12 2.86 -22.31
CA ALA A 130 3.86 3.07 -23.02
C ALA A 130 2.86 1.91 -22.79
N VAL A 131 3.32 0.66 -22.92
CA VAL A 131 2.47 -0.52 -22.66
C VAL A 131 2.05 -0.62 -21.19
N ARG A 132 2.96 -0.34 -20.24
CA ARG A 132 2.63 -0.35 -18.80
C ARG A 132 1.63 0.73 -18.42
N LEU A 133 1.75 1.94 -19.00
CA LEU A 133 0.79 3.02 -18.79
C LEU A 133 -0.61 2.61 -19.26
N LEU A 134 -0.69 2.04 -20.47
CA LEU A 134 -1.92 1.51 -21.06
C LEU A 134 -2.58 0.47 -20.15
N LEU A 135 -1.79 -0.47 -19.62
CA LEU A 135 -2.29 -1.50 -18.70
C LEU A 135 -2.81 -0.90 -17.38
N ALA A 136 -1.99 -0.07 -16.72
CA ALA A 136 -2.34 0.47 -15.40
C ALA A 136 -3.61 1.34 -15.46
N ARG A 137 -3.74 2.19 -16.48
CA ARG A 137 -4.90 3.07 -16.64
C ARG A 137 -6.16 2.28 -17.02
N SER A 138 -6.04 1.31 -17.93
CA SER A 138 -7.19 0.49 -18.35
C SER A 138 -7.74 -0.38 -17.22
N ILE A 139 -6.89 -0.96 -16.38
CA ILE A 139 -7.32 -1.67 -15.17
C ILE A 139 -8.04 -0.72 -14.21
N GLY A 140 -7.49 0.47 -13.97
CA GLY A 140 -8.12 1.48 -13.11
C GLY A 140 -9.51 1.91 -13.59
N GLN A 141 -9.68 2.09 -14.89
CA GLN A 141 -10.98 2.41 -15.49
C GLN A 141 -12.01 1.30 -15.29
N ILE A 142 -11.62 0.03 -15.47
CA ILE A 142 -12.53 -1.10 -15.22
C ILE A 142 -12.84 -1.24 -13.73
N ALA A 143 -11.85 -1.12 -12.86
CA ALA A 143 -12.04 -1.21 -11.40
C ALA A 143 -13.01 -0.13 -10.88
N ASN A 144 -12.95 1.08 -11.43
CA ASN A 144 -13.85 2.17 -11.05
C ASN A 144 -15.30 1.93 -11.49
N ARG A 145 -15.51 1.32 -12.66
CA ARG A 145 -16.84 1.12 -13.26
C ARG A 145 -17.49 -0.21 -12.85
N ARG A 146 -16.68 -1.25 -12.71
CA ARG A 146 -17.08 -2.62 -12.41
C ARG A 146 -16.18 -3.18 -11.30
N PRO A 147 -16.32 -2.67 -10.06
CA PRO A 147 -15.51 -3.12 -8.93
C PRO A 147 -15.76 -4.60 -8.59
N ASP A 148 -16.89 -5.15 -9.04
CA ASP A 148 -17.24 -6.57 -9.01
C ASP A 148 -16.34 -7.46 -9.88
N LEU A 149 -15.72 -6.90 -10.93
CA LEU A 149 -14.92 -7.66 -11.90
C LEU A 149 -13.40 -7.60 -11.64
N VAL A 150 -12.92 -6.60 -10.90
CA VAL A 150 -11.48 -6.37 -10.67
C VAL A 150 -11.21 -6.33 -9.18
N HIS A 151 -10.54 -7.37 -8.68
CA HIS A 151 -10.08 -7.44 -7.30
C HIS A 151 -8.66 -6.87 -7.18
N PRO A 152 -8.22 -6.38 -6.00
CA PRO A 152 -6.82 -5.93 -5.81
C PRO A 152 -5.75 -6.98 -6.16
N SER A 153 -6.11 -8.26 -6.16
CA SER A 153 -5.23 -9.37 -6.55
C SER A 153 -5.36 -9.79 -8.02
N SER A 154 -6.24 -9.15 -8.79
CA SER A 154 -6.49 -9.53 -10.18
C SER A 154 -5.28 -9.23 -11.06
N THR A 155 -4.88 -10.23 -11.85
CA THR A 155 -3.80 -10.07 -12.83
C THR A 155 -4.35 -9.72 -14.21
N ALA A 156 -3.54 -9.05 -15.06
CA ALA A 156 -3.92 -8.76 -16.44
C ALA A 156 -4.30 -10.02 -17.24
N ARG A 157 -3.66 -11.16 -16.92
CA ARG A 157 -3.93 -12.46 -17.54
C ARG A 157 -5.22 -13.12 -17.05
N GLU A 158 -5.64 -12.85 -15.82
CA GLU A 158 -6.96 -13.25 -15.34
C GLU A 158 -8.05 -12.40 -16.00
N LEU A 159 -7.84 -11.09 -16.11
CA LEU A 159 -8.79 -10.16 -16.74
C LEU A 159 -9.06 -10.53 -18.21
N SER A 160 -8.05 -11.03 -18.94
CA SER A 160 -8.22 -11.46 -20.33
C SER A 160 -9.06 -12.72 -20.51
N ARG A 161 -9.38 -13.44 -19.43
CA ARG A 161 -10.19 -14.67 -19.44
C ARG A 161 -11.57 -14.48 -18.80
N LEU A 162 -11.93 -13.26 -18.41
CA LEU A 162 -13.22 -12.98 -17.79
C LEU A 162 -14.35 -13.03 -18.82
N ASP A 163 -15.29 -13.94 -18.64
CA ASP A 163 -16.47 -14.06 -19.51
C ASP A 163 -17.38 -12.83 -19.47
N ALA A 164 -17.34 -12.09 -18.36
CA ALA A 164 -18.07 -10.85 -18.19
C ALA A 164 -17.50 -9.67 -19.02
N LEU A 165 -16.33 -9.84 -19.63
CA LEU A 165 -15.69 -8.81 -20.46
C LEU A 165 -15.99 -9.06 -21.95
N PRO A 166 -16.25 -8.01 -22.76
CA PRO A 166 -16.40 -8.15 -24.20
C PRO A 166 -15.18 -8.80 -24.86
N ASP A 167 -15.40 -9.45 -26.00
CA ASP A 167 -14.35 -10.15 -26.74
C ASP A 167 -13.15 -9.26 -27.09
N ALA A 168 -13.36 -8.01 -27.55
CA ALA A 168 -12.24 -7.09 -27.75
C ALA A 168 -11.50 -6.74 -26.47
N GLY A 169 -12.20 -6.60 -25.35
CA GLY A 169 -11.57 -6.36 -24.05
C GLY A 169 -10.65 -7.52 -23.66
N ARG A 170 -11.13 -8.75 -23.81
CA ARG A 170 -10.31 -9.96 -23.56
C ARG A 170 -9.07 -9.99 -24.45
N ARG A 171 -9.22 -9.69 -25.75
CA ARG A 171 -8.10 -9.62 -26.71
C ARG A 171 -7.10 -8.52 -26.34
N ALA A 172 -7.58 -7.33 -25.97
CA ALA A 172 -6.75 -6.20 -25.56
C ALA A 172 -5.89 -6.55 -24.33
N PHE A 173 -6.52 -7.06 -23.26
CA PHE A 173 -5.78 -7.47 -22.07
C PHE A 173 -4.82 -8.63 -22.35
N ALA A 174 -5.18 -9.57 -23.22
CA ALA A 174 -4.28 -10.65 -23.61
C ALA A 174 -3.04 -10.15 -24.37
N ALA A 175 -3.18 -9.17 -25.26
CA ALA A 175 -2.05 -8.57 -25.98
C ALA A 175 -1.15 -7.77 -25.04
N ILE A 176 -1.75 -6.88 -24.23
CA ILE A 176 -1.01 -6.04 -23.29
C ILE A 176 -0.30 -6.90 -22.22
N ALA A 177 -0.98 -7.90 -21.65
CA ALA A 177 -0.39 -8.80 -20.66
C ALA A 177 0.81 -9.56 -21.24
N ARG A 178 0.70 -10.12 -22.45
CA ARG A 178 1.83 -10.82 -23.10
C ARG A 178 3.06 -9.93 -23.26
N SER A 179 2.87 -8.66 -23.66
CA SER A 179 3.98 -7.72 -23.81
C SER A 179 4.59 -7.34 -22.46
N VAL A 180 3.78 -7.05 -21.45
CA VAL A 180 4.27 -6.70 -20.09
C VAL A 180 4.96 -7.88 -19.42
N GLU A 181 4.41 -9.09 -19.51
CA GLU A 181 5.00 -10.29 -18.93
C GLU A 181 6.36 -10.60 -19.58
N ARG A 182 6.50 -10.42 -20.89
CA ARG A 182 7.79 -10.60 -21.57
C ARG A 182 8.83 -9.58 -21.10
N ALA A 183 8.43 -8.31 -21.01
CA ALA A 183 9.33 -7.25 -20.53
C ALA A 183 9.74 -7.45 -19.06
N LEU A 184 8.82 -7.88 -18.19
CA LEU A 184 9.09 -8.05 -16.76
C LEU A 184 9.82 -9.35 -16.44
N PHE A 185 9.45 -10.47 -17.08
CA PHE A 185 9.96 -11.79 -16.72
C PHE A 185 11.07 -12.30 -17.64
N ALA A 186 11.02 -11.97 -18.94
CA ALA A 186 12.08 -12.35 -19.88
C ALA A 186 13.19 -11.30 -20.00
N LEU A 187 13.03 -10.13 -19.35
CA LEU A 187 13.97 -9.00 -19.41
C LEU A 187 14.26 -8.55 -20.85
N GLU A 188 13.31 -8.78 -21.77
CA GLU A 188 13.40 -8.34 -23.15
C GLU A 188 12.85 -6.91 -23.30
N ASP A 189 13.60 -6.06 -23.98
CA ASP A 189 13.10 -4.74 -24.35
C ASP A 189 11.99 -4.88 -25.39
N LEU A 190 10.88 -4.17 -25.16
CA LEU A 190 9.78 -4.13 -26.13
C LEU A 190 10.18 -3.34 -27.35
N THR A 191 9.83 -3.85 -28.52
CA THR A 191 10.04 -3.17 -29.80
C THR A 191 8.84 -2.31 -30.17
N GLU A 192 9.02 -1.44 -31.16
CA GLU A 192 7.94 -0.69 -31.78
C GLU A 192 6.80 -1.60 -32.28
N ARG A 193 7.14 -2.79 -32.80
CA ARG A 193 6.15 -3.79 -33.24
C ARG A 193 5.28 -4.27 -32.07
N ASP A 194 5.89 -4.54 -30.92
CA ASP A 194 5.16 -5.01 -29.72
C ASP A 194 4.28 -3.90 -29.13
N TRP A 195 4.75 -2.65 -29.20
CA TRP A 195 3.93 -1.48 -28.87
C TRP A 195 2.71 -1.36 -29.79
N ASN A 196 2.91 -1.41 -31.11
CA ASN A 196 1.84 -1.25 -32.10
C ASN A 196 0.78 -2.36 -31.98
N GLU A 197 1.17 -3.61 -31.68
CA GLU A 197 0.24 -4.71 -31.43
C GLU A 197 -0.64 -4.43 -30.20
N ALA A 198 -0.03 -4.00 -29.08
CA ALA A 198 -0.75 -3.67 -27.86
C ALA A 198 -1.68 -2.46 -28.01
N ARG A 199 -1.20 -1.42 -28.71
CA ARG A 199 -1.95 -0.20 -29.01
C ARG A 199 -3.17 -0.47 -29.87
N ALA A 200 -3.01 -1.26 -30.94
CA ALA A 200 -4.11 -1.61 -31.83
C ALA A 200 -5.19 -2.41 -31.09
N ALA A 201 -4.80 -3.41 -30.30
CA ALA A 201 -5.74 -4.22 -29.54
C ALA A 201 -6.55 -3.40 -28.53
N TYR A 202 -5.92 -2.40 -27.88
CA TYR A 202 -6.63 -1.47 -27.00
C TYR A 202 -7.55 -0.51 -27.76
N ALA A 203 -7.11 0.02 -28.90
CA ALA A 203 -7.93 0.91 -29.71
C ALA A 203 -9.20 0.20 -30.21
N ASP A 204 -9.09 -1.05 -30.66
CA ASP A 204 -10.25 -1.86 -31.07
C ASP A 204 -11.25 -2.03 -29.91
N PHE A 205 -10.74 -2.30 -28.70
CA PHE A 205 -11.56 -2.39 -27.50
C PHE A 205 -12.23 -1.07 -27.13
N ALA A 206 -11.52 0.05 -27.24
CA ALA A 206 -12.07 1.37 -26.98
C ALA A 206 -13.16 1.76 -28.00
N LEU A 207 -13.03 1.31 -29.25
CA LEU A 207 -14.02 1.55 -30.31
C LEU A 207 -15.27 0.68 -30.17
N GLU A 208 -15.14 -0.60 -29.76
CA GLU A 208 -16.29 -1.47 -29.49
C GLU A 208 -17.11 -1.04 -28.26
N ARG A 209 -16.54 -0.19 -27.39
CA ARG A 209 -17.23 0.40 -26.24
C ARG A 209 -18.00 1.69 -26.55
N GLY A 210 -17.77 2.30 -27.70
CA GLY A 210 -18.51 3.46 -28.19
C GLY A 210 -19.84 3.08 -28.83
#